data_AF-A0AAP9D9D8-F1
#
_entry.id   AF-A0AAP9D9D8-F1
#
_cell.length_a   1.000
_cell.length_b   1.000
_cell.length_c   1.000
_cell.angle_alpha   90.00
_cell.angle_beta   90.00
_cell.angle_gamma   90.00
#
_symmetry.space_group_name_H-M   'P 1'
#
loop_
_entity.id
_entity.type
_entity.pdbx_description
1 polymer ?
#
loop_
_entity_poly.entity_id
_entity_poly.type
_entity_poly.pdbx_seq_one_letter_code
_entity_poly.pdbx_strand_id
1 'polypeptide(L)'
;MAQHGALATLKDLAEKDVDNAAQQLGAMRRGHQQAEEQLKMLIDYQHEYRTNLNTDMAQGIGSQRWINYQQFIQTLEKAIDQHRQQVFQWTEKVDRALNFWREKKQRLQAWQTLQDRQLAAATLAESRLDQKKMDEFAQRATMRTPE
;
A
#
# COMPACT_ATOMS: atom_id res chain seq x y z
N MET A 1 -3.49 -37.27 2.71
CA MET A 1 -3.61 -35.87 2.25
C MET A 1 -3.80 -35.01 3.48
N ALA A 2 -2.75 -34.34 3.94
CA ALA A 2 -2.77 -33.60 5.20
C ALA A 2 -3.80 -32.47 5.11
N GLN A 3 -4.71 -32.41 6.08
CA GLN A 3 -5.59 -31.27 6.33
C GLN A 3 -4.73 -30.00 6.26
N HIS A 4 -5.07 -29.06 5.38
CA HIS A 4 -4.49 -27.72 5.43
C HIS A 4 -4.81 -27.18 6.83
N GLY A 5 -3.79 -27.15 7.70
CA GLY A 5 -3.98 -26.80 9.11
C GLY A 5 -4.56 -25.39 9.24
N ALA A 6 -5.32 -25.14 10.31
CA ALA A 6 -5.97 -23.84 10.54
C ALA A 6 -5.00 -22.64 10.39
N LEU A 7 -3.72 -22.80 10.75
CA LEU A 7 -2.69 -21.78 10.56
C LEU A 7 -2.37 -21.48 9.09
N ALA A 8 -2.35 -22.50 8.21
CA ALA A 8 -2.17 -22.31 6.77
C ALA A 8 -3.34 -21.51 6.18
N THR A 9 -4.58 -21.88 6.53
CA THR A 9 -5.77 -21.13 6.08
C THR A 9 -5.78 -19.68 6.56
N LEU A 10 -5.36 -19.43 7.82
CA LEU A 10 -5.28 -18.08 8.38
C LEU A 10 -4.18 -17.24 7.70
N LYS A 11 -3.06 -17.87 7.33
CA LYS A 11 -2.02 -17.23 6.55
C LYS A 11 -2.51 -16.87 5.14
N ASP A 12 -3.13 -17.82 4.42
CA ASP A 12 -3.65 -17.59 3.08
C ASP A 12 -4.70 -16.46 3.06
N LEU A 13 -5.54 -16.39 4.09
CA LEU A 13 -6.49 -15.28 4.25
C LEU A 13 -5.77 -13.95 4.50
N ALA A 14 -4.72 -13.95 5.34
CA ALA A 14 -3.92 -12.76 5.58
C ALA A 14 -3.14 -12.28 4.35
N GLU A 15 -2.69 -13.20 3.48
CA GLU A 15 -2.06 -12.86 2.20
C GLU A 15 -3.07 -12.15 1.28
N LYS A 16 -4.27 -12.71 1.12
CA LYS A 16 -5.35 -12.07 0.34
C LYS A 16 -5.73 -10.69 0.89
N ASP A 17 -5.80 -10.55 2.21
CA ASP A 17 -6.07 -9.26 2.85
C ASP A 17 -4.99 -8.21 2.55
N VAL A 18 -3.71 -8.61 2.53
CA VAL A 18 -2.59 -7.73 2.19
C VAL A 18 -2.66 -7.30 0.72
N ASP A 19 -2.97 -8.23 -0.18
CA ASP A 19 -3.09 -7.95 -1.61
C ASP A 19 -4.25 -6.99 -1.90
N ASN A 20 -5.41 -7.22 -1.27
CA ASN A 20 -6.56 -6.32 -1.36
C ASN A 20 -6.23 -4.91 -0.83
N ALA A 21 -5.55 -4.82 0.32
CA ALA A 21 -5.11 -3.54 0.87
C ALA A 21 -4.09 -2.83 -0.04
N ALA A 22 -3.20 -3.58 -0.70
CA ALA A 22 -2.25 -3.03 -1.66
C ALA A 22 -2.95 -2.47 -2.90
N GLN A 23 -3.97 -3.17 -3.43
CA GLN A 23 -4.79 -2.67 -4.53
C GLN A 23 -5.51 -1.36 -4.16
N GLN A 24 -6.09 -1.31 -2.96
CA GLN A 24 -6.74 -0.11 -2.45
C GLN A 24 -5.76 1.06 -2.30
N LEU A 25 -4.58 0.83 -1.73
CA LEU A 25 -3.51 1.83 -1.63
C LEU A 25 -3.10 2.33 -3.01
N GLY A 26 -2.95 1.44 -3.99
CA GLY A 26 -2.67 1.80 -5.37
C GLY A 26 -3.75 2.70 -5.99
N ALA A 27 -5.03 2.41 -5.72
CA ALA A 27 -6.14 3.26 -6.16
C ALA A 27 -6.10 4.65 -5.53
N MET A 28 -5.83 4.76 -4.22
CA MET A 28 -5.73 6.05 -3.53
C MET A 28 -4.55 6.87 -4.06
N ARG A 29 -3.40 6.24 -4.34
CA ARG A 29 -2.21 6.90 -4.92
C ARG A 29 -2.49 7.44 -6.32
N ARG A 30 -3.19 6.68 -7.17
CA ARG A 30 -3.60 7.18 -8.49
C ARG A 30 -4.54 8.38 -8.38
N GLY A 31 -5.50 8.33 -7.45
CA GLY A 31 -6.40 9.46 -7.19
C GLY A 31 -5.66 10.71 -6.72
N HIS A 32 -4.65 10.55 -5.84
CA HIS A 32 -3.77 11.65 -5.43
C HIS A 32 -3.02 12.26 -6.60
N GLN A 33 -2.34 11.43 -7.40
CA GLN A 33 -1.58 11.89 -8.55
C GLN A 33 -2.47 12.66 -9.55
N GLN A 34 -3.66 12.14 -9.83
CA GLN A 34 -4.60 12.82 -10.73
C GLN A 34 -5.05 14.19 -10.17
N ALA A 35 -5.29 14.30 -8.86
CA ALA A 35 -5.63 15.56 -8.23
C ALA A 35 -4.48 16.57 -8.28
N GLU A 36 -3.23 16.12 -8.10
CA GLU A 36 -2.03 16.96 -8.25
C GLU A 36 -1.84 17.43 -9.69
N GLU A 37 -2.04 16.56 -10.68
CA GLU A 37 -1.96 16.91 -12.10
C GLU A 37 -3.01 17.98 -12.46
N GLN A 38 -4.25 17.85 -11.98
CA GLN A 38 -5.30 18.85 -12.17
C GLN A 38 -4.94 20.19 -11.53
N LEU A 39 -4.45 20.17 -10.29
CA LEU A 39 -3.99 21.38 -9.61
C LEU A 39 -2.86 22.06 -10.38
N LYS A 40 -1.88 21.27 -10.86
CA LYS A 40 -0.76 21.77 -11.65
C LYS A 40 -1.25 22.46 -12.93
N MET A 41 -2.17 21.84 -13.67
CA MET A 41 -2.74 22.46 -14.87
C MET A 41 -3.37 23.82 -14.58
N LEU A 42 -4.11 23.96 -13.48
CA LEU A 42 -4.73 25.25 -13.10
C LEU A 42 -3.69 26.31 -12.73
N ILE A 43 -2.63 25.94 -12.02
CA ILE A 43 -1.54 26.85 -11.66
C ILE A 43 -0.75 27.30 -12.90
N ASP A 44 -0.41 26.36 -13.79
CA ASP A 44 0.32 26.65 -15.02
C ASP A 44 -0.53 27.58 -15.91
N TYR A 45 -1.83 27.28 -16.05
CA TYR A 45 -2.78 28.12 -16.78
C TYR A 45 -2.93 29.52 -16.17
N GLN A 46 -2.97 29.64 -14.83
CA GLN A 46 -2.99 30.94 -14.16
C GLN A 46 -1.75 31.77 -14.51
N HIS A 47 -0.58 31.14 -14.54
CA HIS A 47 0.67 31.80 -14.86
C HIS A 47 0.72 32.28 -16.32
N GLU A 48 0.31 31.44 -17.26
CA GLU A 48 0.20 31.79 -18.67
C GLU A 48 -0.79 32.95 -18.87
N TYR A 49 -1.95 32.87 -18.23
CA TYR A 49 -3.00 33.89 -18.32
C TYR A 49 -2.53 35.25 -17.80
N ARG A 50 -1.78 35.28 -16.69
CA ARG A 50 -1.16 36.51 -16.14
C ARG A 50 -0.09 37.08 -17.08
N THR A 51 0.72 36.23 -17.70
CA THR A 51 1.78 36.65 -18.63
C THR A 51 1.18 37.30 -19.89
N ASN A 52 0.12 36.70 -20.42
CA ASN A 52 -0.61 37.24 -21.57
C ASN A 52 -1.23 38.61 -21.24
N LEU A 53 -1.83 38.77 -20.05
CA LEU A 53 -2.36 40.08 -19.65
C LEU A 53 -1.27 41.14 -19.52
N ASN A 54 -0.13 40.83 -18.92
CA ASN A 54 0.97 41.80 -18.78
C ASN A 54 1.45 42.31 -20.15
N THR A 55 1.44 41.45 -21.16
CA THR A 55 1.78 41.80 -22.54
C THR A 55 0.72 42.73 -23.15
N ASP A 56 -0.56 42.39 -22.98
CA ASP A 56 -1.70 43.21 -23.42
C ASP A 56 -1.69 44.59 -22.73
N MET A 57 -1.38 44.64 -21.42
CA MET A 57 -1.29 45.88 -20.64
C MET A 57 -0.21 46.82 -21.17
N ALA A 58 0.93 46.29 -21.61
CA ALA A 58 1.99 47.11 -22.21
C ALA A 58 1.54 47.81 -23.50
N GLN A 59 0.52 47.28 -24.19
CA GLN A 59 -0.08 47.86 -25.40
C GLN A 59 -1.29 48.76 -25.10
N GLY A 60 -1.71 48.86 -23.83
CA GLY A 60 -2.92 49.56 -23.40
C GLY A 60 -4.16 48.67 -23.53
N ILE A 61 -4.88 48.47 -22.41
CA ILE A 61 -6.11 47.66 -22.38
C ILE A 61 -7.34 48.51 -22.13
N GLY A 62 -8.46 48.15 -22.78
CA GLY A 62 -9.75 48.75 -22.49
C GLY A 62 -10.29 48.31 -21.12
N SER A 63 -11.02 49.21 -20.44
CA SER A 63 -11.59 49.00 -19.09
C SER A 63 -12.41 47.71 -18.97
N GLN A 64 -13.21 47.36 -19.98
CA GLN A 64 -14.01 46.13 -19.96
C GLN A 64 -13.15 44.86 -19.93
N ARG A 65 -12.04 44.84 -20.67
CA ARG A 65 -11.11 43.69 -20.70
C ARG A 65 -10.45 43.51 -19.33
N TRP A 66 -10.11 44.61 -18.67
CA TRP A 66 -9.58 44.59 -17.29
C TRP A 66 -10.57 44.03 -16.27
N ILE A 67 -11.84 44.44 -16.33
CA ILE A 67 -12.89 43.93 -15.44
C ILE A 67 -13.09 42.43 -15.65
N ASN A 68 -13.18 41.98 -16.90
CA ASN A 68 -13.32 40.56 -17.23
C ASN A 68 -12.14 39.74 -16.69
N TYR A 69 -10.92 40.25 -16.82
CA TYR A 69 -9.72 39.62 -16.25
C TYR A 69 -9.84 39.44 -14.73
N GLN A 70 -10.22 40.51 -14.00
CA GLN A 70 -10.37 40.46 -12.54
C GLN A 70 -11.43 39.45 -12.09
N GLN A 71 -12.54 39.34 -12.81
CA GLN A 71 -13.57 38.35 -12.49
C GLN A 71 -13.09 36.92 -12.74
N PHE A 72 -12.39 36.70 -13.85
CA PHE A 72 -11.88 35.39 -14.20
C PHE A 72 -10.78 34.93 -13.25
N ILE A 73 -9.82 35.79 -12.91
CA ILE A 73 -8.72 35.43 -12.00
C ILE A 73 -9.23 35.05 -10.61
N GLN A 74 -10.24 35.76 -10.09
CA GLN A 74 -10.90 35.41 -8.82
C GLN A 74 -11.59 34.04 -8.89
N THR A 75 -12.22 33.71 -10.02
CA THR A 75 -12.86 32.41 -10.22
C THR A 75 -11.83 31.29 -10.31
N LEU A 76 -10.72 31.53 -11.02
CA LEU A 76 -9.62 30.58 -11.15
C LEU A 76 -8.92 30.33 -9.81
N GLU A 77 -8.70 31.38 -9.00
CA GLU A 77 -8.12 31.25 -7.65
C GLU A 77 -9.00 30.39 -6.74
N LYS A 78 -10.32 30.58 -6.77
CA LYS A 78 -11.25 29.72 -6.04
C LYS A 78 -11.17 28.26 -6.49
N ALA A 79 -11.06 28.00 -7.79
CA ALA A 79 -10.89 26.65 -8.31
C ALA A 79 -9.56 26.03 -7.87
N ILE A 80 -8.47 26.79 -7.90
CA ILE A 80 -7.15 26.35 -7.40
C ILE A 80 -7.24 25.96 -5.93
N ASP A 81 -7.89 26.77 -5.09
CA ASP A 81 -8.03 26.46 -3.66
C ASP A 81 -8.89 25.22 -3.42
N GLN A 82 -9.95 25.01 -4.21
CA GLN A 82 -10.73 23.77 -4.18
C GLN A 82 -9.88 22.55 -4.55
N HIS A 83 -9.05 22.65 -5.60
CA HIS A 83 -8.16 21.56 -6.00
C HIS A 83 -7.03 21.30 -5.00
N ARG A 84 -6.51 22.34 -4.32
CA ARG A 84 -5.59 22.17 -3.19
C ARG A 84 -6.22 21.38 -2.06
N GLN A 85 -7.47 21.71 -1.70
CA GLN A 85 -8.21 20.95 -0.69
C GLN A 85 -8.47 19.52 -1.15
N GLN A 86 -8.74 19.31 -2.44
CA GLN A 86 -8.92 17.97 -3.02
C GLN A 86 -7.65 17.13 -2.92
N VAL A 87 -6.48 17.71 -3.23
CA VAL A 87 -5.17 17.05 -3.05
C VAL A 87 -4.98 16.67 -1.60
N PHE A 88 -5.19 17.58 -0.65
CA PHE A 88 -5.08 17.31 0.78
C PHE A 88 -5.97 16.13 1.22
N GLN A 89 -7.24 16.10 0.80
CA GLN A 89 -8.13 14.97 1.10
C GLN A 89 -7.63 13.65 0.53
N TRP A 90 -7.02 13.65 -0.66
CA TRP A 90 -6.39 12.47 -1.23
C TRP A 90 -5.15 12.05 -0.47
N THR A 91 -4.36 13.00 0.03
CA THR A 91 -3.20 12.70 0.88
C THR A 91 -3.64 11.93 2.13
N GLU A 92 -4.68 12.42 2.82
CA GLU A 92 -5.25 11.73 3.98
C GLU A 92 -5.82 10.33 3.65
N LYS A 93 -6.37 10.14 2.44
CA LYS A 93 -6.84 8.82 1.98
C LYS A 93 -5.68 7.87 1.71
N VAL A 94 -4.59 8.36 1.11
CA VAL A 94 -3.36 7.58 0.89
C VAL A 94 -2.75 7.16 2.23
N ASP A 95 -2.65 8.07 3.19
CA ASP A 95 -2.08 7.78 4.51
C ASP A 95 -2.91 6.74 5.27
N ARG A 96 -4.23 6.86 5.25
CA ARG A 96 -5.13 5.86 5.83
C ARG A 96 -4.97 4.49 5.17
N ALA A 97 -4.95 4.43 3.84
CA ALA A 97 -4.77 3.17 3.11
C ALA A 97 -3.38 2.56 3.36
N LEU A 98 -2.34 3.39 3.51
CA LEU A 98 -0.98 2.95 3.82
C LEU A 98 -0.90 2.33 5.21
N ASN A 99 -1.50 2.96 6.21
CA ASN A 99 -1.55 2.41 7.57
C ASN A 99 -2.35 1.10 7.60
N PHE A 100 -3.50 1.05 6.94
CA PHE A 100 -4.28 -0.19 6.83
C PHE A 100 -3.48 -1.33 6.17
N TRP A 101 -2.76 -1.06 5.08
CA TRP A 101 -1.89 -2.04 4.45
C TRP A 101 -0.77 -2.52 5.38
N ARG A 102 -0.13 -1.60 6.14
CA ARG A 102 0.91 -1.95 7.12
C ARG A 102 0.39 -2.89 8.20
N GLU A 103 -0.79 -2.62 8.76
CA GLU A 103 -1.44 -3.47 9.76
C GLU A 103 -1.68 -4.89 9.22
N LYS A 104 -2.24 -5.00 8.00
CA LYS A 104 -2.44 -6.31 7.34
C LYS A 104 -1.11 -7.03 7.12
N LYS A 105 -0.07 -6.31 6.69
CA LYS A 105 1.25 -6.89 6.46
C LYS A 105 1.88 -7.42 7.75
N GLN A 106 1.75 -6.68 8.85
CA GLN A 106 2.22 -7.12 10.16
C GLN A 106 1.48 -8.38 10.63
N ARG A 107 0.16 -8.45 10.43
CA ARG A 107 -0.62 -9.65 10.75
C ARG A 107 -0.19 -10.87 9.94
N LEU A 108 0.09 -10.70 8.64
CA LEU A 108 0.64 -11.77 7.80
C LEU A 108 1.99 -12.27 8.33
N GLN A 109 2.90 -11.36 8.72
CA GLN A 109 4.19 -11.73 9.29
C GLN A 109 4.04 -12.52 10.61
N ALA A 110 3.06 -12.17 11.44
CA ALA A 110 2.75 -12.92 12.66
C ALA A 110 2.32 -14.37 12.34
N TRP A 111 1.45 -14.56 11.35
CA TRP A 111 1.03 -15.90 10.91
C TRP A 111 2.19 -16.70 10.30
N GLN A 112 3.03 -16.07 9.49
CA GLN A 112 4.24 -16.70 8.96
C GLN A 112 5.15 -17.20 10.09
N THR A 113 5.39 -16.37 11.09
CA THR A 113 6.22 -16.73 12.25
C THR A 113 5.65 -17.93 13.01
N LEU A 114 4.33 -17.99 13.18
CA LEU A 114 3.67 -19.13 13.84
C LEU A 114 3.76 -20.41 13.00
N GLN A 115 3.60 -20.31 11.69
CA GLN A 115 3.76 -21.43 10.77
C GLN A 115 5.19 -21.98 10.81
N ASP A 116 6.20 -21.11 10.77
CA ASP A 116 7.62 -21.51 10.82
C ASP A 116 7.94 -22.25 12.12
N ARG A 117 7.41 -21.77 13.25
CA ARG A 117 7.55 -22.44 14.56
C ARG A 117 6.87 -23.81 14.58
N GLN A 118 5.68 -23.93 13.98
CA GLN A 118 4.97 -25.20 13.90
C GLN A 118 5.76 -26.21 13.06
N LEU A 119 6.30 -25.80 11.92
CA LEU A 119 7.12 -26.63 11.06
C LEU A 119 8.39 -27.09 11.78
N ALA A 120 9.10 -26.18 12.44
CA ALA A 120 10.29 -26.52 13.22
C ALA A 120 10.00 -27.53 14.35
N ALA A 121 8.88 -27.36 15.06
CA ALA A 121 8.45 -28.29 16.10
C ALA A 121 8.11 -29.68 15.54
N ALA A 122 7.45 -29.74 14.38
CA ALA A 122 7.11 -31.00 13.70
C ALA A 122 8.37 -31.74 13.24
N THR A 123 9.32 -31.04 12.60
CA THR A 123 10.61 -31.62 12.18
C THR A 123 11.41 -32.14 13.37
N LEU A 124 11.43 -31.42 14.49
CA LEU A 124 12.11 -31.88 15.71
C LEU A 124 11.46 -33.13 16.30
N ALA A 125 10.12 -33.19 16.31
CA ALA A 125 9.39 -34.36 16.78
C ALA A 125 9.65 -35.60 15.90
N GLU A 126 9.66 -35.43 14.59
CA GLU A 126 9.98 -36.49 13.62
C GLU A 126 11.42 -36.99 13.81
N SER A 127 12.39 -36.09 13.89
CA SER A 127 13.80 -36.44 14.15
C SER A 127 13.97 -37.25 15.45
N ARG A 128 13.26 -36.88 16.52
CA ARG A 128 13.27 -37.64 17.80
C ARG A 128 12.66 -39.03 17.66
N LEU A 129 11.57 -39.15 16.90
CA LEU A 129 10.93 -40.45 16.65
C LEU A 129 11.85 -41.38 15.85
N ASP A 130 12.53 -40.84 14.85
CA ASP A 130 13.44 -41.63 14.02
C ASP A 130 14.71 -42.02 14.76
N GLN A 131 15.28 -41.12 15.56
CA GLN A 131 16.38 -41.45 16.48
C GLN A 131 15.99 -42.60 17.41
N LYS A 132 14.81 -42.51 18.05
CA LYS A 132 14.32 -43.56 18.95
C LYS A 132 14.18 -44.92 18.24
N LYS A 133 13.64 -44.94 17.01
CA LYS A 133 13.53 -46.19 16.22
C LYS A 133 14.90 -46.78 15.87
N MET A 134 15.88 -45.94 15.53
CA MET A 134 17.25 -46.38 15.24
C MET A 134 17.91 -46.96 16.49
N ASP A 135 17.75 -46.31 17.65
CA ASP A 135 18.28 -46.79 18.93
C ASP A 135 17.65 -48.14 19.31
N GLU A 136 16.33 -48.31 19.15
CA GLU A 136 15.64 -49.58 19.37
C GLU A 136 16.14 -50.69 18.43
N PHE A 137 16.41 -50.36 17.16
CA PHE A 137 16.96 -51.32 16.20
C PHE A 137 18.39 -51.74 16.56
N ALA A 138 19.25 -50.78 16.93
CA ALA A 138 20.62 -51.04 17.37
C ALA A 138 20.67 -51.91 18.64
N GLN A 139 19.80 -51.65 19.62
CA GLN A 139 19.68 -52.48 20.82
C GLN A 139 19.23 -53.92 20.48
N ARG A 140 18.26 -54.09 19.58
CA ARG A 140 17.84 -55.43 19.14
C ARG A 140 18.93 -56.18 18.37
N ALA A 141 19.74 -55.47 17.58
CA ALA A 141 20.85 -56.07 16.85
C ALA A 141 21.96 -56.57 17.79
N THR A 142 22.34 -55.77 18.79
CA THR A 142 23.33 -56.16 19.80
C THR A 142 22.88 -57.34 20.67
N MET A 143 21.59 -57.45 20.99
CA MET A 143 21.04 -58.63 21.70
C MET A 143 21.00 -59.92 20.86
N ARG A 144 21.15 -59.83 19.52
CA ARG A 144 21.05 -60.97 18.59
C ARG A 144 22.39 -61.53 18.13
N THR A 145 23.50 -60.89 18.44
CA THR A 145 24.84 -61.44 18.25
C THR A 145 25.23 -62.22 19.51
N PRO A 146 25.19 -63.56 19.50
CA PRO A 146 25.90 -64.35 20.50
C PRO A 146 27.41 -64.31 20.19
N GLU A 147 28.25 -64.37 21.22
CA GLU A 147 29.68 -64.66 21.08
C GLU A 147 29.92 -66.02 20.39
#